data_AF-A0A3C0W2E8-F1
#
_entry.id   AF-A0A3C0W2E8-F1
#
_cell.length_a   1.000
_cell.length_b   1.000
_cell.length_c   1.000
_cell.angle_alpha   90.00
_cell.angle_beta   90.00
_cell.angle_gamma   90.00
#
_symmetry.space_group_name_H-M   'P 1'
#
loop_
_entity.id
_entity.type
_entity.pdbx_description
1 polymer ?
#
loop_
_entity_poly.entity_id
_entity_poly.type
_entity_poly.pdbx_seq_one_letter_code
_entity_poly.pdbx_strand_id
1 'polypeptide(L)'
;GQGAPLAPVYHAALVRKAGMEGPVAVLNLGGVGNITLIRADGELEAFDTGPANGMVDLLVQSRMKKRMDEGGRLAAAGAVDQ
;
A
#
# COMPACT_ATOMS: atom_id res chain seq x y z
N GLY A 1 19.30 9.95 9.82
CA GLY A 1 18.12 9.12 9.48
C GLY A 1 17.50 9.65 8.19
N GLN A 2 16.82 8.80 7.42
CA GLN A 2 16.27 9.14 6.08
C GLN A 2 15.05 10.08 6.10
N GLY A 3 14.48 10.40 7.27
CA GLY A 3 13.35 11.34 7.41
C GLY A 3 11.99 10.81 6.93
N ALA A 4 11.94 9.58 6.41
CA ALA A 4 10.75 8.90 5.93
C ALA A 4 10.94 7.36 5.95
N PRO A 5 9.85 6.59 5.92
CA PRO A 5 8.46 7.03 6.19
C PRO A 5 8.24 7.26 7.69
N LEU A 6 7.51 8.32 8.06
CA LEU A 6 7.09 8.57 9.46
C LEU A 6 5.88 7.73 9.87
N ALA A 7 5.21 7.11 8.88
CA ALA A 7 4.02 6.29 9.05
C ALA A 7 4.20 5.05 9.97
N PRO A 8 5.34 4.33 10.00
CA PRO A 8 5.48 3.10 10.79
C PRO A 8 5.22 3.28 12.29
N VAL A 9 5.73 4.37 12.88
CA VAL A 9 5.52 4.66 14.31
C VAL A 9 4.04 4.97 14.59
N TYR A 10 3.39 5.69 13.68
CA TYR A 10 1.96 5.97 13.79
C TYR A 10 1.11 4.70 13.63
N HIS A 11 1.46 3.81 12.69
CA HIS A 11 0.82 2.50 12.51
C HIS A 11 0.91 1.66 13.78
N ALA A 12 2.09 1.57 14.40
CA ALA A 12 2.28 0.84 15.66
C ALA A 12 1.39 1.41 16.79
N ALA A 13 1.29 2.73 16.89
CA ALA A 13 0.43 3.39 17.88
C ALA A 13 -1.06 3.07 17.66
N LEU A 14 -1.53 3.04 16.41
CA LEU A 14 -2.91 2.68 16.06
C LEU A 14 -3.21 1.20 16.36
N VAL A 15 -2.31 0.29 15.99
CA VAL A 15 -2.46 -1.16 16.25
C VAL A 15 -2.54 -1.42 17.75
N ARG A 16 -1.66 -0.79 18.55
CA ARG A 16 -1.73 -0.88 20.01
C ARG A 16 -3.04 -0.32 20.57
N LYS A 17 -3.49 0.83 20.05
CA LYS A 17 -4.77 1.44 20.47
C LYS A 17 -5.97 0.56 20.13
N ALA A 18 -5.90 -0.17 19.02
CA ALA A 18 -6.93 -1.12 18.61
C ALA A 18 -6.92 -2.43 19.41
N GLY A 19 -5.94 -2.65 20.28
CA GLY A 19 -5.82 -3.88 21.07
C GLY A 19 -5.53 -5.12 20.22
N MET A 20 -4.91 -4.94 19.04
CA MET A 20 -4.58 -6.04 18.16
C MET A 20 -3.32 -6.75 18.66
N GLU A 21 -3.36 -8.08 18.67
CA GLU A 21 -2.20 -8.93 18.97
C GLU A 21 -1.41 -9.21 17.68
N GLY A 22 -0.08 -9.19 17.79
CA GLY A 22 0.83 -9.27 16.66
C GLY A 22 1.07 -10.71 16.14
N PRO A 23 1.68 -10.83 14.94
CA PRO A 23 2.16 -9.74 14.10
C PRO A 23 1.03 -9.07 13.29
N VAL A 24 1.14 -7.75 13.07
CA VAL A 24 0.20 -6.96 12.27
C VAL A 24 0.93 -6.23 11.16
N ALA A 25 0.46 -6.38 9.93
CA ALA A 25 0.93 -5.61 8.79
C ALA A 25 -0.07 -4.51 8.42
N VAL A 26 0.43 -3.29 8.22
CA VAL A 26 -0.31 -2.19 7.62
C VAL A 26 0.21 -1.99 6.21
N LEU A 27 -0.64 -2.23 5.22
CA LEU A 27 -0.34 -2.06 3.80
C LEU A 27 -1.02 -0.79 3.28
N ASN A 28 -0.24 0.13 2.73
CA ASN A 28 -0.75 1.32 2.06
C ASN A 28 -0.53 1.19 0.56
N LEU A 29 -1.61 1.35 -0.22
CA LEU A 29 -1.62 1.26 -1.69
C LEU A 29 -1.87 2.64 -2.30
N GLY A 30 -0.83 3.46 -2.36
CA GLY A 30 -0.84 4.74 -3.07
C GLY A 30 -0.43 4.60 -4.54
N GLY A 31 0.36 5.55 -5.04
CA GLY A 31 1.07 5.36 -6.33
C GLY A 31 2.12 4.25 -6.24
N VAL A 32 2.86 4.24 -5.14
CA VAL A 32 3.78 3.17 -4.70
C VAL A 32 3.15 2.52 -3.47
N GLY A 33 3.22 1.19 -3.40
CA GLY A 33 2.79 0.42 -2.24
C GLY A 33 3.89 0.39 -1.18
N ASN A 34 3.54 0.55 0.09
CA ASN A 34 4.47 0.36 1.20
C ASN A 34 3.83 -0.41 2.35
N ILE A 35 4.67 -1.09 3.11
CA ILE A 35 4.25 -1.92 4.22
C ILE A 35 4.94 -1.48 5.51
N THR A 36 4.22 -1.54 6.62
CA THR A 36 4.79 -1.59 7.96
C THR A 36 4.36 -2.90 8.60
N LEU A 37 5.31 -3.76 8.94
CA LEU A 37 5.12 -4.94 9.77
C LEU A 37 5.46 -4.59 11.21
N ILE A 38 4.49 -4.74 12.11
CA ILE A 38 4.67 -4.71 13.56
C ILE A 38 4.76 -6.16 14.01
N ARG A 39 5.97 -6.58 14.39
CA ARG A 39 6.25 -7.94 14.86
C ARG A 39 5.61 -8.18 16.23
N ALA A 40 5.49 -9.43 16.63
CA ALA A 40 4.88 -9.81 17.91
C ALA A 40 5.67 -9.27 19.13
N ASP A 41 6.97 -9.03 18.98
CA ASP A 41 7.85 -8.41 19.98
C ASP A 41 7.82 -6.87 19.95
N GLY A 42 7.07 -6.27 19.02
CA GLY A 42 6.96 -4.83 18.85
C GLY A 42 8.02 -4.20 17.94
N GLU A 43 8.95 -4.97 17.38
CA GLU A 43 9.87 -4.46 16.37
C GLU A 43 9.12 -4.07 15.08
N LEU A 44 9.64 -3.04 14.40
CA LEU A 44 9.06 -2.51 13.17
C LEU A 44 9.96 -2.81 11.98
N GLU A 45 9.38 -3.42 10.95
CA GLU A 45 9.98 -3.54 9.63
C GLU A 45 9.13 -2.73 8.64
N ALA A 46 9.74 -1.84 7.85
CA ALA A 46 8.98 -1.03 6.90
C ALA A 46 9.79 -0.75 5.63
N PHE A 47 9.15 -0.91 4.48
CA PHE A 47 9.78 -0.72 3.17
C PHE A 47 8.72 -0.49 2.08
N ASP A 48 9.17 0.06 0.95
CA ASP A 48 8.36 0.14 -0.27
C ASP A 48 8.33 -1.23 -0.95
N THR A 49 7.14 -1.69 -1.31
CA THR A 49 6.89 -2.97 -1.99
C THR A 49 7.01 -2.86 -3.51
N GLY A 50 6.95 -1.63 -4.06
CA GLY A 50 6.98 -1.37 -5.49
C GLY A 50 5.72 -0.64 -5.99
N PRO A 51 5.44 -0.68 -7.31
CA PRO A 51 4.26 -0.02 -7.87
C PRO A 51 2.96 -0.52 -7.25
N ALA A 52 2.04 0.41 -7.00
CA ALA A 52 0.66 0.11 -6.64
C ALA A 52 -0.27 0.70 -7.71
N ASN A 53 -1.11 1.68 -7.37
CA ASN A 53 -2.09 2.23 -8.32
C ASN A 53 -1.45 3.12 -9.39
N GLY A 54 -0.23 3.62 -9.18
CA GLY A 54 0.38 4.63 -10.05
C GLY A 54 0.48 4.21 -11.52
N MET A 55 0.90 2.97 -11.80
CA MET A 55 1.01 2.48 -13.18
C MET A 55 -0.36 2.24 -13.82
N VAL A 56 -1.32 1.73 -13.06
CA VAL A 56 -2.71 1.53 -13.54
C VAL A 56 -3.35 2.88 -13.86
N ASP A 57 -3.20 3.86 -12.98
CA ASP A 57 -3.74 5.21 -13.18
C ASP A 57 -3.15 5.88 -14.43
N LEU A 58 -1.84 5.79 -14.65
CA LEU A 58 -1.19 6.31 -15.86
C LEU A 58 -1.73 5.65 -17.14
N LEU A 59 -1.97 4.34 -17.12
CA LEU A 59 -2.56 3.62 -18.25
C LEU A 59 -3.99 4.10 -18.53
N VAL A 60 -4.80 4.27 -17.49
CA VAL A 60 -6.19 4.72 -17.63
C VAL A 60 -6.27 6.18 -18.08
N GLN A 61 -5.39 7.05 -17.56
CA GLN A 61 -5.30 8.45 -17.96
C GLN A 61 -4.91 8.57 -19.43
N SER A 62 -3.88 7.83 -19.87
CA SER A 62 -3.38 7.89 -21.24
C SER A 62 -4.39 7.36 -22.28
N ARG A 63 -5.19 6.34 -21.94
CA ARG A 63 -6.08 5.68 -22.91
C ARG A 63 -7.54 6.11 -22.84
N MET A 64 -8.03 6.49 -21.66
CA MET A 64 -9.47 6.67 -21.43
C MET A 64 -9.82 8.06 -20.90
N LYS A 65 -8.83 8.95 -20.69
CA LYS A 65 -8.99 10.28 -20.07
C LYS A 65 -9.72 10.24 -18.72
N LYS A 66 -9.66 9.11 -18.01
CA LYS A 66 -10.15 8.93 -16.64
C LYS A 66 -8.97 8.98 -15.68
N ARG A 67 -9.19 9.32 -14.41
CA ARG A 67 -8.09 9.47 -13.43
C ARG A 67 -7.51 8.14 -12.95
N MET A 68 -8.35 7.11 -12.81
CA MET A 68 -8.01 5.81 -12.23
C MET A 68 -8.96 4.72 -12.74
N ASP A 69 -8.58 3.45 -12.57
CA ASP A 69 -9.49 2.31 -12.75
C ASP A 69 -10.45 2.20 -11.57
N GLU A 70 -11.60 2.85 -11.68
CA GLU A 70 -12.58 2.88 -10.60
C GLU A 70 -13.14 1.49 -10.31
N GLY A 71 -12.87 1.00 -9.10
CA GLY A 71 -13.29 -0.32 -8.64
C GLY A 71 -12.54 -1.48 -9.29
N GLY A 72 -11.41 -1.22 -9.96
CA GLY A 72 -10.64 -2.26 -10.66
C GLY A 72 -11.39 -2.91 -11.83
N ARG A 73 -12.44 -2.24 -12.36
CA ARG A 73 -13.35 -2.83 -13.35
C ARG A 73 -12.67 -3.05 -14.70
N LEU A 74 -11.75 -2.16 -15.10
CA LEU A 74 -11.04 -2.29 -16.37
C LEU A 74 -10.04 -3.44 -16.31
N ALA A 75 -9.28 -3.53 -15.21
CA ALA A 75 -8.34 -4.63 -14.98
C ALA A 75 -9.07 -5.98 -14.89
N ALA A 76 -10.20 -6.05 -14.17
CA ALA A 76 -10.98 -7.28 -14.02
C ALA A 76 -11.63 -7.76 -15.33
N ALA A 77 -11.89 -6.86 -16.28
CA ALA A 77 -12.41 -7.21 -17.60
C ALA A 77 -11.31 -7.67 -18.59
N GLY A 78 -10.04 -7.50 -18.22
CA GLY A 78 -8.89 -7.91 -19.03
C GLY A 78 -8.43 -9.34 -18.75
N ALA A 79 -7.36 -9.73 -19.44
CA ALA A 79 -6.61 -10.96 -19.18
C ALA A 79 -5.13 -10.60 -19.02
N VAL A 80 -4.44 -11.26 -18.09
CA VAL A 80 -2.99 -11.09 -17.89
C VAL A 80 -2.25 -11.76 -19.04
N ASP A 81 -1.29 -11.06 -19.62
CA ASP A 81 -0.31 -11.59 -20.57
C ASP A 81 0.93 -12.05 -19.78
N GLN A 82 1.34 -13.31 -19.95
CA GLN A 82 2.37 -13.99 -19.12
C GLN A 82 3.71 -14.13 -19.83
#